data_AF-I9PRR3-F1
#
_entry.id   AF-I9PRR3-F1
#
_cell.length_a   1.000
_cell.length_b   1.000
_cell.length_c   1.000
_cell.angle_alpha   90.00
_cell.angle_beta   90.00
_cell.angle_gamma   90.00
#
_symmetry.space_group_name_H-M   'P 1'
#
loop_
_entity.id
_entity.type
_entity.pdbx_description
1 polymer ?
#
loop_
_entity_poly.entity_id
_entity_poly.type
_entity_poly.pdbx_seq_one_letter_code
_entity_poly.pdbx_strand_id
1 'polypeptide(L)'
;MQNIEFERLYANSGAKTRSQFILSAIFGRPLKVVKIDKAATDFYIRLTNLQSDYRRVGVNYNQVAKAVHSGELTEKKALALLYKLEQLTVEYISLNKEIIRLTKEFERWLQR
;
A
#
# COMPACT_ATOMS: atom_id res chain seq x y z
N MET A 1 -28.85 2.71 -32.75
CA MET A 1 -28.40 3.49 -31.58
C MET A 1 -28.61 2.72 -30.26
N GLN A 2 -29.82 2.27 -29.95
CA GLN A 2 -30.12 1.50 -28.72
C GLN A 2 -29.30 0.21 -28.54
N ASN A 3 -29.02 -0.52 -29.64
CA ASN A 3 -28.22 -1.75 -29.59
C ASN A 3 -26.74 -1.50 -29.20
N ILE A 4 -26.21 -0.32 -29.54
CA ILE A 4 -24.81 0.05 -29.23
C ILE A 4 -24.66 0.33 -27.73
N GLU A 5 -25.63 1.04 -27.15
CA GLU A 5 -25.62 1.35 -25.72
C GLU A 5 -25.86 0.10 -24.87
N PHE A 6 -26.74 -0.81 -25.32
CA PHE A 6 -26.94 -2.09 -24.65
C PHE A 6 -25.65 -2.92 -24.60
N GLU A 7 -24.95 -3.09 -25.72
CA GLU A 7 -23.71 -3.87 -25.75
C GLU A 7 -22.58 -3.20 -24.96
N ARG A 8 -22.52 -1.86 -24.94
CA ARG A 8 -21.59 -1.11 -24.08
C ARG A 8 -21.87 -1.36 -22.60
N LEU A 9 -23.14 -1.29 -22.18
CA LEU A 9 -23.52 -1.52 -20.78
C LEU A 9 -23.29 -2.97 -20.38
N TYR A 10 -23.62 -3.93 -21.25
CA TYR A 10 -23.38 -5.36 -21.04
C TYR A 10 -21.88 -5.68 -20.90
N ALA A 11 -21.05 -5.18 -21.81
CA ALA A 11 -19.59 -5.36 -21.75
C ALA A 11 -19.00 -4.76 -20.46
N ASN A 12 -19.57 -3.66 -19.99
CA ASN A 12 -19.15 -3.02 -18.75
C ASN A 12 -19.81 -3.60 -17.50
N SER A 13 -20.78 -4.50 -17.60
CA SER A 13 -21.54 -5.00 -16.45
C SER A 13 -20.90 -6.20 -15.75
N GLY A 14 -19.90 -6.83 -16.36
CA GLY A 14 -19.30 -8.07 -15.85
C GLY A 14 -20.27 -9.26 -15.76
N ALA A 15 -21.43 -9.19 -16.43
CA ALA A 15 -22.41 -10.26 -16.45
C ALA A 15 -21.93 -11.39 -17.37
N LYS A 16 -22.04 -12.64 -16.91
CA LYS A 16 -21.56 -13.80 -17.68
C LYS A 16 -22.38 -14.02 -18.95
N THR A 17 -23.64 -13.60 -18.96
CA THR A 17 -24.55 -13.73 -20.10
C THR A 17 -25.43 -12.49 -20.25
N ARG A 18 -25.89 -12.22 -21.48
CA ARG A 18 -26.85 -11.14 -21.76
C ARG A 18 -28.13 -11.30 -20.94
N SER A 19 -28.59 -12.54 -20.74
CA SER A 19 -29.78 -12.84 -19.92
C SER A 19 -29.57 -12.44 -18.46
N GLN A 20 -28.40 -12.71 -17.87
CA GLN A 20 -28.10 -12.29 -16.50
C GLN A 20 -28.11 -10.76 -16.37
N PHE A 21 -27.55 -10.05 -17.35
CA PHE A 21 -27.57 -8.58 -17.39
C PHE A 21 -29.00 -8.03 -17.48
N ILE A 22 -29.81 -8.58 -18.38
CA ILE A 22 -31.22 -8.19 -18.57
C ILE A 22 -32.03 -8.46 -17.30
N LEU A 23 -31.90 -9.63 -16.68
CA LEU A 23 -32.60 -9.97 -15.44
C LEU A 23 -32.25 -8.98 -14.32
N SER A 24 -30.96 -8.67 -14.13
CA SER A 24 -30.54 -7.72 -13.10
C SER A 24 -31.03 -6.29 -13.36
N ALA A 25 -31.07 -5.86 -14.62
CA ALA A 25 -31.60 -4.55 -15.01
C ALA A 25 -33.14 -4.45 -14.83
N ILE A 26 -33.88 -5.51 -15.20
CA ILE A 26 -35.35 -5.56 -15.09
C ILE A 26 -35.80 -5.69 -13.63
N PHE A 27 -35.13 -6.51 -12.83
CA PHE A 27 -35.54 -6.76 -11.44
C PHE A 27 -35.05 -5.69 -10.45
N GLY A 28 -34.62 -4.53 -10.95
CA GLY A 28 -34.27 -3.36 -10.13
C GLY A 28 -33.16 -3.61 -9.11
N ARG A 29 -32.38 -4.70 -9.26
CA ARG A 29 -31.23 -4.93 -8.40
C ARG A 29 -30.14 -3.98 -8.87
N PRO A 30 -29.65 -3.05 -8.02
CA PRO A 30 -28.57 -2.16 -8.42
C PRO A 30 -27.35 -3.02 -8.74
N LEU A 31 -27.09 -3.20 -10.03
CA LEU A 31 -25.86 -3.79 -10.54
C LEU A 31 -24.75 -2.77 -10.33
N LYS A 32 -24.17 -2.76 -9.12
CA LYS A 32 -22.98 -1.95 -8.83
C LYS A 32 -21.77 -2.67 -9.39
N VAL A 33 -21.41 -2.32 -10.62
CA VAL A 33 -20.26 -2.92 -11.30
C VAL A 33 -19.03 -2.14 -10.88
N VAL A 34 -18.25 -2.73 -9.98
CA VAL A 34 -16.97 -2.15 -9.54
C VAL A 34 -15.86 -2.83 -10.33
N LYS A 35 -15.24 -2.10 -11.25
CA LYS A 35 -13.98 -2.52 -11.85
C LYS A 35 -12.89 -2.35 -10.79
N ILE A 36 -12.49 -3.45 -10.15
CA ILE A 36 -11.42 -3.44 -9.16
C ILE A 36 -10.11 -3.68 -9.90
N ASP A 37 -9.23 -2.68 -9.92
CA ASP A 37 -7.82 -2.92 -10.21
C ASP A 37 -7.21 -3.63 -8.99
N LYS A 38 -7.07 -4.95 -9.12
CA LYS A 38 -6.52 -5.80 -8.07
C LYS A 38 -5.05 -5.45 -7.78
N ALA A 39 -4.26 -5.12 -8.81
CA ALA A 39 -2.86 -4.76 -8.63
C ALA A 39 -2.72 -3.46 -7.83
N ALA A 40 -3.56 -2.46 -8.15
CA ALA A 40 -3.62 -1.22 -7.38
C ALA A 40 -4.07 -1.44 -5.94
N THR A 41 -5.12 -2.25 -5.76
CA THR A 41 -5.63 -2.58 -4.43
C THR A 41 -4.56 -3.27 -3.57
N ASP A 42 -3.90 -4.29 -4.10
CA ASP A 42 -2.82 -5.01 -3.41
C ASP A 42 -1.62 -4.09 -3.09
N PHE A 43 -1.30 -3.15 -3.98
CA PHE A 43 -0.26 -2.15 -3.75
C PHE A 43 -0.60 -1.24 -2.56
N TYR A 44 -1.81 -0.66 -2.52
CA TYR A 44 -2.23 0.20 -1.42
C TYR A 44 -2.34 -0.54 -0.08
N ILE A 45 -2.77 -1.81 -0.09
CA ILE A 45 -2.76 -2.66 1.11
C ILE A 45 -1.34 -2.81 1.64
N ARG A 46 -0.35 -3.08 0.78
CA ARG A 46 1.06 -3.17 1.17
C ARG A 46 1.59 -1.85 1.74
N LEU A 47 1.26 -0.72 1.11
CA LEU A 47 1.65 0.61 1.62
C LEU A 47 1.05 0.89 3.00
N THR A 48 -0.20 0.49 3.21
CA THR A 48 -0.88 0.62 4.52
C THR A 48 -0.20 -0.24 5.59
N ASN A 49 0.18 -1.48 5.25
CA ASN A 49 0.82 -2.39 6.19
C ASN A 49 2.17 -1.88 6.72
N LEU A 50 2.89 -1.04 5.94
CA LEU A 50 4.14 -0.40 6.37
C LEU A 50 3.97 0.47 7.62
N GLN A 51 2.77 0.99 7.90
CA GLN A 51 2.51 1.76 9.13
C GLN A 51 2.87 0.97 10.39
N SER A 52 2.56 -0.34 10.41
CA SER A 52 2.86 -1.20 11.54
C SER A 52 4.37 -1.41 11.73
N ASP A 53 5.11 -1.48 10.62
CA ASP A 53 6.57 -1.65 10.63
C ASP A 53 7.29 -0.36 11.00
N TYR A 54 6.82 0.80 10.53
CA TYR A 54 7.33 2.10 10.95
C TYR A 54 7.20 2.31 12.46
N ARG A 55 6.05 1.93 13.03
CA ARG A 55 5.86 1.98 14.48
C ARG A 55 6.86 1.07 15.21
N ARG A 56 7.08 -0.15 14.70
CA ARG A 56 8.02 -1.11 15.28
C ARG A 56 9.46 -0.58 15.25
N VAL A 57 9.89 0.00 14.13
CA VAL A 57 11.19 0.66 13.99
C VAL A 57 11.32 1.81 14.99
N GLY A 58 10.30 2.67 15.11
CA GLY A 58 10.31 3.77 16.07
C GLY A 58 10.42 3.32 17.53
N VAL A 59 9.73 2.24 17.91
CA VAL A 59 9.86 1.64 19.25
C VAL A 59 11.28 1.14 19.49
N ASN A 60 11.85 0.38 18.56
CA ASN A 60 13.20 -0.16 18.69
C ASN A 60 14.26 0.96 18.76
N TYR A 61 14.12 1.99 17.92
CA TYR A 61 14.99 3.17 17.94
C TYR A 61 14.98 3.83 19.32
N ASN A 62 13.78 4.09 19.87
CA ASN A 62 13.63 4.73 21.19
C ASN A 62 14.21 3.87 22.32
N GLN A 63 14.08 2.55 22.25
CA GLN A 63 14.69 1.64 23.22
C GLN A 63 16.21 1.74 23.20
N VAL A 64 16.84 1.72 22.02
CA VAL A 64 18.30 1.86 21.90
C VAL A 64 18.75 3.23 22.40
N ALA A 65 18.07 4.31 22.00
CA ALA A 65 18.39 5.66 22.44
C ALA A 65 18.31 5.80 23.97
N LYS A 66 17.28 5.22 24.60
CA LYS A 66 17.15 5.19 26.06
C LYS A 66 18.24 4.38 26.73
N ALA A 67 18.59 3.21 26.20
CA ALA A 67 19.66 2.37 26.74
C ALA A 67 21.03 3.07 26.66
N VAL A 68 21.28 3.82 25.59
CA VAL A 68 22.49 4.65 25.46
C VAL A 68 22.46 5.81 26.45
N HIS A 69 21.31 6.46 26.63
CA HIS A 69 21.18 7.63 27.50
C HIS A 69 21.13 7.28 29.00
N SER A 70 20.76 6.06 29.40
CA SER A 70 20.57 5.68 30.81
C SER A 70 21.86 5.70 31.64
N GLY A 71 23.03 5.65 30.99
CA GLY A 71 24.32 5.58 31.67
C GLY A 71 24.66 4.19 32.25
N GLU A 72 23.80 3.19 32.04
CA GLU A 72 24.02 1.81 32.51
C GLU A 72 25.04 1.04 31.64
N LEU A 73 25.28 1.52 30.43
CA LEU A 73 26.22 0.91 29.49
C LEU A 73 27.64 1.47 29.68
N THR A 74 28.64 0.62 29.47
CA THR A 74 30.01 1.11 29.32
C THR A 74 30.12 1.95 28.05
N GLU A 75 31.01 2.93 28.05
CA GLU A 75 31.22 3.84 26.91
C GLU A 75 31.44 3.08 25.60
N LYS A 76 32.26 2.03 25.61
CA LYS A 76 32.50 1.16 24.44
C LYS A 76 31.22 0.50 23.91
N LYS A 77 30.34 0.03 24.80
CA LYS A 77 29.07 -0.62 24.41
C LYS A 77 28.06 0.41 23.88
N ALA A 78 27.96 1.57 24.54
CA ALA A 78 27.11 2.67 24.11
C ALA A 78 27.51 3.15 22.71
N LEU A 79 28.82 3.34 22.48
CA LEU A 79 29.34 3.78 21.19
C LEU A 79 29.11 2.73 20.08
N ALA A 80 29.29 1.44 20.38
CA ALA A 80 29.00 0.36 19.43
C ALA A 80 27.51 0.33 19.03
N LEU A 81 26.60 0.54 19.98
CA LEU A 81 25.16 0.64 19.69
C LEU A 81 24.82 1.87 18.85
N LEU A 82 25.43 3.02 19.15
CA LEU A 82 25.22 4.25 18.38
C LEU A 82 25.66 4.09 16.92
N TYR A 83 26.85 3.54 16.67
CA TYR A 83 27.30 3.29 15.29
C TYR A 83 26.37 2.34 14.55
N LYS A 84 25.87 1.28 15.22
CA LYS A 84 24.95 0.35 14.58
C LYS A 84 23.59 1.00 14.31
N LEU A 85 23.09 1.81 15.24
CA LEU A 85 21.84 2.55 15.10
C LEU A 85 21.91 3.55 13.94
N GLU A 86 23.02 4.27 13.81
CA GLU A 86 23.26 5.21 12.70
C GLU A 86 23.24 4.49 11.35
N GLN A 87 24.00 3.40 11.20
CA GLN A 87 24.04 2.61 9.96
C GLN A 87 22.65 2.11 9.56
N LEU A 88 21.90 1.53 10.50
CA LEU A 88 20.54 1.05 10.24
C LEU A 88 19.58 2.20 9.91
N THR A 89 19.77 3.37 10.51
CA THR A 89 18.96 4.56 10.20
C THR A 89 19.22 5.07 8.78
N VAL A 90 20.47 5.04 8.33
CA VAL A 90 20.83 5.38 6.94
C VAL A 90 20.21 4.40 5.94
N GLU A 91 20.31 3.09 6.18
CA GLU A 91 19.65 2.08 5.34
C GLU A 91 18.13 2.27 5.31
N TYR A 92 17.52 2.52 6.48
CA TYR A 92 16.09 2.77 6.58
C TYR A 92 15.64 4.00 5.78
N ILE A 93 16.41 5.10 5.82
CA ILE A 93 16.15 6.29 4.99
C ILE A 93 16.23 5.94 3.49
N SER A 94 17.22 5.14 3.08
CA SER A 94 17.38 4.69 1.70
C SER A 94 16.18 3.89 1.22
N LEU A 95 15.73 2.91 2.01
CA LEU A 95 14.53 2.11 1.73
C LEU A 95 13.27 2.98 1.59
N ASN A 96 13.10 3.98 2.45
CA ASN A 96 11.95 4.89 2.36
C ASN A 96 11.99 5.76 1.10
N LYS A 97 13.17 6.22 0.67
CA LYS A 97 13.31 6.94 -0.61
C LYS A 97 12.90 6.06 -1.78
N GLU A 98 13.25 4.78 -1.75
CA GLU A 98 12.89 3.82 -2.78
C GLU A 98 11.37 3.54 -2.80
N ILE A 99 10.75 3.37 -1.63
CA ILE A 99 9.29 3.24 -1.51
C ILE A 99 8.60 4.46 -2.11
N ILE A 100 9.05 5.69 -1.79
CA ILE A 100 8.50 6.93 -2.36
C ILE A 100 8.67 6.96 -3.88
N ARG A 101 9.83 6.54 -4.41
CA ARG A 101 10.09 6.50 -5.85
C ARG A 101 9.11 5.54 -6.56
N LEU A 102 8.97 4.32 -6.04
CA LEU A 102 8.07 3.30 -6.58
C LEU A 102 6.61 3.76 -6.52
N THR A 103 6.19 4.39 -5.43
CA THR A 103 4.84 4.97 -5.31
C THR A 103 4.58 6.03 -6.38
N LYS A 104 5.51 6.94 -6.62
CA LYS A 104 5.37 7.95 -7.70
C LYS A 104 5.35 7.33 -9.10
N GLU A 105 6.11 6.26 -9.34
CA GLU A 105 6.05 5.51 -10.59
C GLU A 105 4.70 4.83 -10.80
N PHE A 106 4.17 4.22 -9.73
CA PHE A 106 2.86 3.60 -9.74
C PHE A 106 1.72 4.61 -9.97
N GLU A 107 1.75 5.76 -9.31
CA GLU A 107 0.78 6.84 -9.51
C GLU A 107 0.78 7.36 -10.95
N ARG A 108 1.96 7.53 -11.56
CA ARG A 108 2.08 7.92 -12.98
C ARG A 108 1.56 6.85 -13.93
N TRP A 109 1.69 5.58 -13.57
CA TRP A 109 1.12 4.47 -14.34
C TRP A 109 -0.41 4.45 -14.27
N LEU A 110 -1.01 4.70 -13.11
CA LEU A 110 -2.47 4.78 -12.93
C LEU A 110 -3.14 5.95 -13.66
N GLN A 111 -2.40 7.01 -13.98
CA GLN A 111 -2.91 8.16 -14.73
C GLN A 111 -2.96 7.94 -16.26
N ARG A 112 -2.47 6.78 -16.75
CA ARG A 112 -2.52 6.38 -18.16
C ARG A 112 -3.72 5.49 -18.45
#